data_AF-A0A8J1U9V6-F1
#
_entry.id   AF-A0A8J1U9V6-F1
#
_cell.length_a   1.000
_cell.length_b   1.000
_cell.length_c   1.000
_cell.angle_alpha   90.00
_cell.angle_beta   90.00
_cell.angle_gamma   90.00
#
_symmetry.space_group_name_H-M   'P 1'
#
loop_
_entity.id
_entity.type
_entity.pdbx_description
1 polymer ?
#
loop_
_entity_poly.entity_id
_entity_poly.type
_entity_poly.pdbx_seq_one_letter_code
_entity_poly.pdbx_strand_id
1 'polypeptide(L)'
;MAFINAILVLLAIAVGGVTSYVYHVNIHTADEFFAGTDCKIYISLYGHLGTLYRRRLDGNFQINDKADTFIYEDYGAIHQADIYMNPNDCGFGPDWKLAKVTITDRPRGLTNENACDCWFRPNESEQRSFSFTVNGVWGSYGNFSACTTSCGEGTQSRNRYCNNPPPRNGGSDCSGSSTEVRNCPDNPLCPVDGRFGSWSNYSVCSVSCGGGIQTRTRVCIGPENGGKPCEGPTSETRECSTSPCPVDGGYGPWSDFGECSKTCGGGTQNRTRLCNNPEPANGGKDCEGPSIETRSCNENSCCPTGGGIRSCDDMPSGLYQSCESCNQYISCSDTGMRVMDCPVKDPITGERLEWDNNLKACVANSGTCTKPT
;
A
#
# COMPACT_ATOMS: atom_id res chain seq x y z
N MET A 1 2.98 42.51 53.12
CA MET A 1 1.94 42.05 52.17
C MET A 1 1.63 43.07 51.07
N ALA A 2 1.64 44.38 51.32
CA ALA A 2 1.35 45.41 50.28
C ALA A 2 2.33 45.42 49.08
N PHE A 3 3.63 45.16 49.31
CA PHE A 3 4.65 45.15 48.24
C PHE A 3 4.56 43.95 47.29
N ILE A 4 4.07 42.80 47.75
CA ILE A 4 3.91 41.60 46.91
C ILE A 4 2.74 41.79 45.92
N ASN A 5 1.66 42.44 46.36
CA ASN A 5 0.52 42.75 45.50
C ASN A 5 0.86 43.79 44.42
N ALA A 6 1.68 44.80 44.72
CA ALA A 6 2.10 45.80 43.73
C ALA A 6 2.92 45.18 42.57
N ILE A 7 3.82 44.23 42.89
CA ILE A 7 4.64 43.53 41.88
C ILE A 7 3.80 42.58 41.02
N LEU A 8 2.83 41.86 41.61
CA LEU A 8 1.88 41.01 40.89
C LEU A 8 0.97 41.82 39.94
N VAL A 9 0.54 43.01 40.36
CA VAL A 9 -0.25 43.92 39.55
C VAL A 9 0.58 44.48 38.38
N LEU A 10 1.83 44.91 38.62
CA LEU A 10 2.75 45.37 37.57
C LEU A 10 3.11 44.26 36.56
N LEU A 11 3.29 43.03 37.02
CA LEU A 11 3.47 41.87 36.15
C LEU A 11 2.21 41.63 35.30
N ALA A 12 1.01 41.70 35.87
CA ALA A 12 -0.25 41.52 35.14
C ALA A 12 -0.52 42.61 34.08
N ILE A 13 -0.03 43.84 34.30
CA ILE A 13 -0.04 44.94 33.32
C ILE A 13 0.88 44.61 32.12
N ALA A 14 2.07 44.07 32.38
CA ALA A 14 3.04 43.72 31.32
C ALA A 14 2.59 42.57 30.41
N VAL A 15 1.66 41.71 30.87
CA VAL A 15 1.08 40.61 30.06
C VAL A 15 -0.23 41.02 29.35
N GLY A 16 -0.60 42.31 29.35
CA GLY A 16 -1.72 42.83 28.55
C GLY A 16 -3.12 42.43 29.02
N GLY A 17 -3.28 42.02 30.28
CA GLY A 17 -4.53 41.43 30.79
C GLY A 17 -5.35 42.29 31.77
N VAL A 18 -4.83 43.41 32.26
CA VAL A 18 -5.50 44.22 33.29
C VAL A 18 -5.71 45.64 32.80
N THR A 19 -6.97 46.03 32.61
CA THR A 19 -7.36 47.40 32.28
C THR A 19 -7.22 48.27 33.53
N SER A 20 -6.50 49.39 33.45
CA SER A 20 -6.58 50.42 34.48
C SER A 20 -7.96 51.08 34.44
N TYR A 21 -8.56 51.27 35.61
CA TYR A 21 -9.81 51.97 35.81
C TYR A 21 -9.52 53.36 36.34
N VAL A 22 -10.21 54.35 35.76
CA VAL A 22 -10.23 55.72 36.28
C VAL A 22 -11.60 55.94 36.90
N TYR A 23 -11.64 56.08 38.22
CA TYR A 23 -12.86 56.33 38.97
C TYR A 23 -13.00 57.80 39.31
N HIS A 24 -14.18 58.34 39.05
CA HIS A 24 -14.62 59.61 39.64
C HIS A 24 -15.50 59.29 40.83
N VAL A 25 -15.00 59.59 42.02
CA VAL A 25 -15.75 59.48 43.28
C VAL A 25 -16.26 60.87 43.61
N ASN A 26 -17.58 61.06 43.55
CA ASN A 26 -18.19 62.33 43.92
C ASN A 26 -18.91 62.18 45.25
N ILE A 27 -18.60 63.09 46.17
CA ILE A 27 -19.18 63.17 47.50
C ILE A 27 -20.10 64.37 47.54
N HIS A 28 -21.39 64.11 47.74
CA HIS A 28 -22.41 65.15 47.78
C HIS A 28 -22.75 65.47 49.23
N THR A 29 -22.49 66.71 49.65
CA THR A 29 -22.99 67.24 50.92
C THR A 29 -24.48 67.56 50.78
N ALA A 30 -25.27 67.30 51.82
CA ALA A 30 -26.71 67.56 51.80
C ALA A 30 -27.02 69.05 51.66
N ASP A 31 -28.13 69.35 50.98
CA ASP A 31 -28.60 70.72 50.77
C ASP A 31 -29.46 71.20 51.95
N GLU A 32 -28.88 71.14 53.16
CA GLU A 32 -29.54 71.53 54.40
C GLU A 32 -28.69 72.50 55.22
N PHE A 33 -29.36 73.38 55.97
CA PHE A 33 -28.68 74.34 56.82
C PHE A 33 -27.75 73.61 57.81
N PHE A 34 -26.49 74.05 57.90
CA PHE A 34 -25.42 73.40 58.66
C PHE A 34 -25.02 71.97 58.22
N ALA A 35 -25.33 71.56 56.99
CA ALA A 35 -24.90 70.25 56.48
C ALA A 35 -23.39 70.14 56.20
N GLY A 36 -22.68 71.25 56.00
CA GLY A 36 -21.25 71.28 55.71
C GLY A 36 -20.35 71.11 56.95
N THR A 37 -19.07 70.80 56.74
CA THR A 37 -18.09 70.61 57.82
C THR A 37 -16.73 71.23 57.50
N ASP A 38 -15.96 71.58 58.52
CA ASP A 38 -14.55 71.97 58.40
C ASP A 38 -13.57 70.82 58.71
N CYS A 39 -14.10 69.68 59.15
CA CYS A 39 -13.34 68.48 59.45
C CYS A 39 -12.67 67.87 58.23
N LYS A 40 -11.56 67.17 58.48
CA LYS A 40 -10.93 66.34 57.45
C LYS A 40 -11.67 65.01 57.30
N ILE A 41 -12.16 64.78 56.09
CA ILE A 41 -12.86 63.56 55.71
C ILE A 41 -11.86 62.58 55.08
N TYR A 42 -11.98 61.31 55.44
CA TYR A 42 -11.16 60.23 54.92
C TYR A 42 -12.03 59.20 54.24
N ILE A 43 -11.49 58.59 53.18
CA ILE A 43 -12.11 57.48 52.47
C ILE A 43 -11.13 56.32 52.34
N SER A 44 -11.64 55.11 52.51
CA SER A 44 -10.97 53.86 52.16
C SER A 44 -11.76 53.15 51.07
N LEU A 45 -11.13 52.87 49.93
CA LEU A 45 -11.75 52.18 48.80
C LEU A 45 -11.31 50.70 48.76
N TYR A 46 -12.26 49.84 48.40
CA TYR A 46 -12.06 48.39 48.32
C TYR A 46 -12.41 47.90 46.93
N GLY A 47 -11.37 47.48 46.20
CA GLY A 47 -11.47 46.81 44.92
C GLY A 47 -11.51 45.29 45.08
N HIS A 48 -12.05 44.59 44.08
CA HIS A 48 -12.11 43.13 44.10
C HIS A 48 -10.74 42.42 44.10
N LEU A 49 -9.66 43.12 43.73
CA LEU A 49 -8.26 42.65 43.77
C LEU A 49 -7.55 42.98 45.10
N GLY A 50 -8.25 43.60 46.06
CA GLY A 50 -7.71 43.99 47.37
C GLY A 50 -7.90 45.48 47.67
N THR A 51 -7.72 45.84 48.95
CA THR A 51 -7.87 47.23 49.43
C THR A 51 -6.86 48.13 48.76
N LEU A 52 -7.35 49.13 48.04
CA LEU A 52 -6.54 50.08 47.33
C LEU A 52 -7.06 51.46 47.69
N TYR A 53 -6.19 52.20 48.36
CA TYR A 53 -6.32 53.62 48.66
C TYR A 53 -7.13 53.97 49.92
N ARG A 54 -6.38 54.41 50.95
CA ARG A 54 -6.88 55.26 52.03
C ARG A 54 -6.33 56.66 51.81
N ARG A 55 -7.20 57.67 51.74
CA ARG A 55 -6.75 59.06 51.50
C ARG A 55 -7.60 60.05 52.28
N ARG A 56 -6.96 61.12 52.72
CA ARG A 56 -7.65 62.35 53.07
C ARG A 56 -8.24 62.98 51.81
N LEU A 57 -9.49 63.42 51.92
CA LEU A 57 -10.19 64.10 50.85
C LEU A 57 -10.00 65.62 51.00
N ASP A 58 -9.37 66.23 50.00
CA ASP A 58 -9.10 67.67 49.98
C ASP A 58 -10.27 68.45 49.35
N GLY A 59 -11.48 68.18 49.85
CA GLY A 59 -12.72 68.85 49.44
C GLY A 59 -13.09 70.02 50.34
N ASN A 60 -14.04 70.85 49.90
CA ASN A 60 -14.56 71.93 50.73
C ASN A 60 -15.85 71.54 51.47
N PHE A 61 -16.56 70.47 51.06
CA PHE A 61 -17.71 69.86 51.76
C PHE A 61 -18.76 70.87 52.20
N GLN A 62 -19.17 71.74 51.27
CA GLN A 62 -20.15 72.81 51.49
C GLN A 62 -21.51 72.49 50.87
N ILE A 63 -22.55 73.19 51.31
CA ILE A 63 -23.96 73.11 50.85
C ILE A 63 -24.15 73.57 49.36
N ASN A 64 -25.31 73.25 48.73
CA ASN A 64 -25.74 73.54 47.35
C ASN A 64 -25.35 72.52 46.24
N ASP A 65 -25.59 71.21 46.44
CA ASP A 65 -25.33 70.09 45.49
C ASP A 65 -23.95 70.10 44.80
N LYS A 66 -22.99 70.80 45.41
CA LYS A 66 -21.61 70.90 44.92
C LYS A 66 -20.90 69.62 45.31
N ALA A 67 -20.79 68.69 44.37
CA ALA A 67 -20.08 67.46 44.62
C ALA A 67 -18.56 67.70 44.66
N ASP A 68 -17.91 67.28 45.74
CA ASP A 68 -16.46 67.21 45.79
C ASP A 68 -16.02 65.97 44.99
N THR A 69 -15.33 66.19 43.87
CA THR A 69 -14.93 65.13 42.93
C THR A 69 -13.48 64.73 43.16
N PHE A 70 -13.25 63.44 43.32
CA PHE A 70 -11.93 62.86 43.53
C PHE A 70 -11.66 61.78 42.48
N ILE A 71 -10.47 61.84 41.87
CA ILE A 71 -10.06 60.91 40.82
C ILE A 71 -9.16 59.84 41.43
N TYR A 72 -9.48 58.58 41.15
CA TYR A 72 -8.71 57.42 41.58
C TYR A 72 -8.34 56.57 40.39
N GLU A 73 -7.11 56.07 40.38
CA GLU A 73 -6.64 55.07 39.43
C GLU A 73 -6.47 53.75 40.17
N ASP A 74 -7.18 52.73 39.72
CA ASP A 74 -7.16 51.39 40.33
C ASP A 74 -7.23 50.34 39.21
N TYR A 75 -6.76 49.14 39.50
CA TYR A 75 -6.78 47.97 38.62
C TYR A 75 -7.96 47.06 38.90
N GLY A 76 -8.73 47.31 39.98
CA GLY A 76 -9.92 46.56 40.36
C GLY A 76 -11.23 47.34 40.22
N ALA A 77 -12.33 46.62 39.94
CA ALA A 77 -13.69 47.09 40.19
C ALA A 77 -13.91 47.40 41.68
N ILE A 78 -14.24 48.66 42.00
CA ILE A 78 -14.58 49.10 43.36
C ILE A 78 -15.96 48.55 43.73
N HIS A 79 -16.03 47.84 44.85
CA HIS A 79 -17.29 47.30 45.35
C HIS A 79 -17.67 47.84 46.73
N GLN A 80 -16.76 48.54 47.43
CA GLN A 80 -17.04 49.14 48.72
C GLN A 80 -16.21 50.40 48.95
N ALA A 81 -16.78 51.38 49.65
CA ALA A 81 -16.11 52.56 50.16
C ALA A 81 -16.50 52.79 51.61
N ASP A 82 -15.51 53.00 52.48
CA ASP A 82 -15.73 53.38 53.86
C ASP A 82 -15.34 54.84 54.04
N ILE A 83 -16.27 55.67 54.52
CA ILE A 83 -16.04 57.08 54.83
C ILE A 83 -16.06 57.27 56.34
N TYR A 84 -15.11 58.05 56.85
CA TYR A 84 -15.03 58.39 58.25
C TYR A 84 -14.41 59.78 58.47
N MET A 85 -14.63 60.33 59.64
CA MET A 85 -14.09 61.61 60.09
C MET A 85 -13.11 61.37 61.22
N ASN A 86 -11.89 61.91 61.12
CA ASN A 86 -10.91 61.80 62.20
C ASN A 86 -11.23 62.85 63.28
N PRO A 87 -11.51 62.45 64.54
CA PRO A 87 -11.81 63.38 65.62
C PRO A 87 -10.68 64.37 65.93
N ASN A 88 -9.44 64.01 65.60
CA ASN A 88 -8.28 64.87 65.85
C ASN A 88 -8.09 65.98 64.79
N ASP A 89 -8.85 65.94 63.69
CA ASP A 89 -8.71 66.83 62.54
C ASP A 89 -9.99 67.68 62.29
N CYS A 90 -10.66 68.10 63.37
CA CYS A 90 -11.96 68.78 63.35
C CYS A 90 -11.96 70.13 64.08
N GLY A 91 -12.70 71.11 63.55
CA GLY A 91 -12.97 72.39 64.20
C GLY A 91 -14.27 72.39 65.01
N PHE A 92 -14.88 73.56 65.18
CA PHE A 92 -16.08 73.73 66.02
C PHE A 92 -17.36 73.43 65.24
N GLY A 93 -18.25 72.60 65.77
CA GLY A 93 -19.46 72.14 65.07
C GLY A 93 -19.15 71.12 63.96
N PRO A 94 -18.57 69.97 64.30
CA PRO A 94 -17.90 69.12 63.32
C PRO A 94 -18.83 68.18 62.55
N ASP A 95 -20.10 68.09 62.92
CA ASP A 95 -21.07 67.20 62.31
C ASP A 95 -21.25 67.52 60.81
N TRP A 96 -21.29 66.48 59.97
CA TRP A 96 -21.42 66.62 58.52
C TRP A 96 -22.61 65.81 58.02
N LYS A 97 -23.48 66.42 57.21
CA LYS A 97 -24.57 65.69 56.56
C LYS A 97 -24.17 65.34 55.12
N LEU A 98 -23.91 64.06 54.90
CA LEU A 98 -23.77 63.51 53.55
C LEU A 98 -25.16 63.36 52.94
N ALA A 99 -25.29 63.59 51.63
CA ALA A 99 -26.48 63.22 50.86
C ALA A 99 -26.26 61.90 50.11
N LYS A 100 -25.16 61.80 49.36
CA LYS A 100 -24.85 60.59 48.59
C LYS A 100 -23.38 60.49 48.18
N VAL A 101 -22.96 59.27 47.91
CA VAL A 101 -21.67 58.96 47.27
C VAL A 101 -21.96 58.38 45.89
N THR A 102 -21.32 58.94 44.85
CA THR A 102 -21.36 58.37 43.51
C THR A 102 -19.97 57.93 43.07
N ILE A 103 -19.87 56.73 42.50
CA ILE A 103 -18.62 56.22 41.92
C ILE A 103 -18.88 55.94 40.45
N THR A 104 -18.16 56.66 39.59
CA THR A 104 -18.24 56.52 38.13
C THR A 104 -16.98 55.85 37.59
N ASP A 105 -17.14 54.68 36.99
CA ASP A 105 -16.14 54.01 36.14
C ASP A 105 -16.11 54.72 34.78
N ARG A 106 -15.08 55.55 34.55
CA ARG A 106 -14.98 56.38 33.34
C ARG A 106 -14.85 55.58 32.05
N PRO A 107 -13.97 54.56 31.95
CA PRO A 107 -13.88 53.72 30.75
C PRO A 107 -15.19 53.04 30.35
N ARG A 108 -16.00 52.60 31.33
CA ARG A 108 -17.26 51.87 31.06
C ARG A 108 -18.51 52.74 31.07
N GLY A 109 -18.42 53.98 31.54
CA GLY A 109 -19.57 54.86 31.72
C GLY A 109 -20.57 54.35 32.77
N LEU A 110 -20.13 53.50 33.71
CA LEU A 110 -21.00 52.94 34.75
C LEU A 110 -20.93 53.81 36.00
N THR A 111 -22.08 54.21 36.52
CA THR A 111 -22.18 55.00 37.75
C THR A 111 -22.99 54.24 38.79
N ASN A 112 -22.40 54.01 39.95
CA ASN A 112 -23.14 53.53 41.12
C ASN A 112 -23.40 54.70 42.06
N GLU A 113 -24.62 54.76 42.61
CA GLU A 113 -25.05 55.79 43.54
C GLU A 113 -25.51 55.15 44.85
N ASN A 114 -24.99 55.66 45.97
CA ASN A 114 -25.43 55.31 47.30
C ASN A 114 -25.88 56.58 48.05
N ALA A 115 -27.19 56.76 48.15
CA ALA A 115 -27.78 57.81 48.98
C ALA A 115 -27.69 57.42 50.46
N CYS A 116 -27.34 58.39 51.30
CA CYS A 116 -27.23 58.27 52.74
C CYS A 116 -27.50 59.66 53.27
N ASP A 117 -28.77 59.99 53.49
CA ASP A 117 -29.19 61.22 54.18
C ASP A 117 -28.81 61.13 55.66
N CYS A 118 -27.51 61.14 55.93
CA CYS A 118 -26.95 60.66 57.18
C CYS A 118 -25.93 61.66 57.75
N TRP A 119 -26.04 61.86 59.05
CA TRP A 119 -25.07 62.65 59.80
C TRP A 119 -23.85 61.78 60.16
N PHE A 120 -22.67 62.33 59.89
CA PHE A 120 -21.39 61.83 60.33
C PHE A 120 -20.91 62.68 61.51
N ARG A 121 -20.36 62.00 62.51
CA ARG A 121 -19.70 62.62 63.65
C ARG A 121 -18.21 62.25 63.65
N PRO A 122 -17.35 63.05 64.29
CA PRO A 122 -15.93 62.73 64.39
C PRO A 122 -15.71 61.57 65.33
N ASN A 123 -15.69 60.37 64.77
CA ASN A 123 -15.43 59.14 65.49
C ASN A 123 -14.99 58.08 64.47
N GLU A 124 -13.74 57.60 64.58
CA GLU A 124 -13.22 56.56 63.67
C GLU A 124 -14.00 55.23 63.80
N SER A 125 -14.65 54.99 64.94
CA SER A 125 -15.52 53.82 65.13
C SER A 125 -16.92 53.97 64.52
N GLU A 126 -17.28 55.16 64.02
CA GLU A 126 -18.53 55.45 63.31
C GLU A 126 -18.33 55.57 61.78
N GLN A 127 -17.39 54.79 61.23
CA GLN A 127 -17.26 54.70 59.77
C GLN A 127 -18.56 54.18 59.13
N ARG A 128 -18.94 54.77 57.99
CA ARG A 128 -20.04 54.26 57.16
C ARG A 128 -19.52 53.60 55.92
N SER A 129 -19.99 52.38 55.69
CA SER A 129 -19.66 51.57 54.52
C SER A 129 -20.75 51.70 53.45
N PHE A 130 -20.32 52.00 52.24
CA PHE A 130 -21.14 52.07 51.03
C PHE A 130 -20.77 50.88 50.15
N SER A 131 -21.76 50.07 49.76
CA SER A 131 -21.56 48.93 48.87
C SER A 131 -22.04 49.27 47.46
N PHE A 132 -21.25 48.96 46.46
CA PHE A 132 -21.54 49.26 45.06
C PHE A 132 -21.74 47.98 44.27
N THR A 133 -22.72 47.99 43.37
CA THR A 133 -23.00 46.85 42.51
C THR A 133 -21.91 46.71 41.46
N VAL A 134 -21.37 45.50 41.32
CA VAL A 134 -20.36 45.17 40.30
C VAL A 134 -20.91 44.05 39.45
N ASN A 135 -21.17 44.33 38.18
CA ASN A 135 -21.58 43.31 37.21
C ASN A 135 -20.37 42.45 36.82
N GLY A 136 -20.62 41.15 36.67
CA GLY A 136 -19.62 40.19 36.24
C GLY A 136 -19.17 40.46 34.80
N VAL A 137 -17.86 40.42 34.58
CA VAL A 137 -17.27 40.49 33.23
C VAL A 137 -16.34 39.29 33.04
N TRP A 138 -16.40 38.74 31.83
CA TRP A 138 -15.59 37.60 31.42
C TRP A 138 -14.09 37.92 31.56
N GLY A 139 -13.37 37.03 32.24
CA GLY A 139 -11.92 36.94 32.13
C GLY A 139 -11.49 36.46 30.74
N SER A 140 -10.18 36.51 30.49
CA SER A 140 -9.61 35.92 29.29
C SER A 140 -9.84 34.40 29.24
N TYR A 141 -9.95 33.86 28.04
CA TYR A 141 -9.94 32.41 27.86
C TYR A 141 -8.59 31.84 28.26
N GLY A 142 -8.62 30.68 28.91
CA GLY A 142 -7.44 29.85 29.11
C GLY A 142 -6.92 29.24 27.81
N ASN A 143 -5.89 28.41 27.92
CA ASN A 143 -5.38 27.65 26.79
C ASN A 143 -6.39 26.59 26.34
N PHE A 144 -6.35 26.25 25.05
CA PHE A 144 -7.08 25.10 24.54
C PHE A 144 -6.53 23.80 25.14
N SER A 145 -7.44 22.86 25.38
CA SER A 145 -7.09 21.47 25.68
C SER A 145 -6.30 20.84 24.54
N ALA A 146 -5.66 19.71 24.81
CA ALA A 146 -5.24 18.83 23.72
C ALA A 146 -6.44 18.41 22.88
N CYS A 147 -6.16 18.00 21.64
CA CYS A 147 -7.17 17.43 20.75
C CYS A 147 -7.75 16.13 21.33
N THR A 148 -9.05 15.94 21.16
CA THR A 148 -9.75 14.71 21.58
C THR A 148 -9.23 13.47 20.87
N THR A 149 -8.67 13.63 19.67
CA THR A 149 -8.07 12.57 18.85
C THR A 149 -6.66 12.97 18.46
N SER A 150 -5.77 11.99 18.33
CA SER A 150 -4.40 12.21 17.85
C SER A 150 -4.31 12.35 16.32
N CYS A 151 -5.37 11.98 15.61
CA CYS A 151 -5.49 12.08 14.16
C CYS A 151 -6.97 12.22 13.74
N GLY A 152 -7.21 12.70 12.53
CA GLY A 152 -8.54 12.85 11.93
C GLY A 152 -9.37 13.96 12.58
N GLU A 153 -10.68 13.80 12.53
CA GLU A 153 -11.60 14.77 13.14
C GLU A 153 -11.45 14.73 14.66
N GLY A 154 -11.21 15.90 15.23
CA GLY A 154 -11.01 16.10 16.66
C GLY A 154 -11.39 17.51 17.06
N THR A 155 -11.78 17.68 18.31
CA THR A 155 -12.10 19.00 18.88
C THR A 155 -11.19 19.30 20.05
N GLN A 156 -11.04 20.59 20.33
CA GLN A 156 -10.39 21.10 21.54
C GLN A 156 -11.28 22.17 22.15
N SER A 157 -11.22 22.30 23.47
CA SER A 157 -12.03 23.25 24.21
C SER A 157 -11.18 24.10 25.14
N ARG A 158 -11.63 25.32 25.39
CA ARG A 158 -11.06 26.19 26.43
C ARG A 158 -12.17 26.85 27.22
N ASN A 159 -11.86 27.17 28.47
CA ASN A 159 -12.79 27.80 29.39
C ASN A 159 -12.33 29.21 29.75
N ARG A 160 -13.30 30.06 30.08
CA ARG A 160 -13.12 31.35 30.73
C ARG A 160 -14.00 31.41 31.97
N TYR A 161 -13.66 32.31 32.89
CA TYR A 161 -14.39 32.46 34.15
C TYR A 161 -14.93 33.88 34.29
N CYS A 162 -16.07 34.03 34.97
CA CYS A 162 -16.67 35.33 35.25
C CYS A 162 -15.97 35.97 36.46
N ASN A 163 -14.76 36.49 36.25
CA ASN A 163 -13.88 36.90 37.35
C ASN A 163 -13.09 38.19 37.08
N ASN A 164 -13.35 38.94 36.01
CA ASN A 164 -12.60 40.16 35.72
C ASN A 164 -13.50 41.37 35.36
N PRO A 165 -14.31 41.90 36.31
CA PRO A 165 -14.43 41.47 37.72
C PRO A 165 -15.49 40.38 37.95
N PRO A 166 -15.48 39.70 39.11
CA PRO A 166 -16.58 38.84 39.52
C PRO A 166 -17.80 39.66 39.98
N PRO A 167 -19.03 39.16 39.80
CA PRO A 167 -20.23 39.85 40.25
C PRO A 167 -20.25 40.02 41.77
N ARG A 168 -20.62 41.22 42.26
CA ARG A 168 -20.73 41.56 43.70
C ARG A 168 -21.94 42.44 43.96
N ASN A 169 -22.44 42.39 45.21
CA ASN A 169 -23.52 43.25 45.72
C ASN A 169 -24.74 43.30 44.79
N GLY A 170 -25.23 42.12 44.38
CA GLY A 170 -26.39 41.98 43.50
C GLY A 170 -26.12 42.23 42.01
N GLY A 171 -24.86 42.33 41.59
CA GLY A 171 -24.50 42.51 40.18
C GLY A 171 -24.85 41.30 39.31
N SER A 172 -25.12 41.56 38.04
CA SER A 172 -25.51 40.51 37.08
C SER A 172 -24.34 39.58 36.77
N ASP A 173 -24.63 38.29 36.61
CA ASP A 173 -23.64 37.31 36.14
C ASP A 173 -23.29 37.53 34.66
N CYS A 174 -22.17 36.97 34.22
CA CYS A 174 -21.70 37.07 32.85
C CYS A 174 -22.69 36.40 31.88
N SER A 175 -23.03 37.09 30.79
CA SER A 175 -23.89 36.55 29.75
C SER A 175 -23.09 35.83 28.66
N GLY A 176 -23.59 34.67 28.19
CA GLY A 176 -22.98 33.86 27.13
C GLY A 176 -22.27 32.60 27.63
N SER A 177 -21.59 31.88 26.73
CA SER A 177 -20.89 30.63 27.06
C SER A 177 -19.58 30.89 27.81
N SER A 178 -19.31 30.07 28.84
CA SER A 178 -18.01 29.99 29.53
C SER A 178 -17.01 29.09 28.79
N THR A 179 -17.47 28.31 27.81
CA THR A 179 -16.66 27.36 27.04
C THR A 179 -16.69 27.69 25.56
N GLU A 180 -15.52 27.66 24.94
CA GLU A 180 -15.35 27.71 23.50
C GLU A 180 -14.82 26.37 23.01
N VAL A 181 -15.47 25.81 21.99
CA VAL A 181 -15.07 24.57 21.34
C VAL A 181 -14.75 24.87 19.88
N ARG A 182 -13.64 24.30 19.39
CA ARG A 182 -13.28 24.37 17.97
C ARG A 182 -12.69 23.06 17.49
N ASN A 183 -12.71 22.87 16.18
CA ASN A 183 -11.99 21.77 15.54
C ASN A 183 -10.49 21.95 15.75
N CYS A 184 -9.78 20.83 15.79
CA CYS A 184 -8.33 20.81 15.86
C CYS A 184 -7.71 21.34 14.58
N PRO A 185 -6.99 22.47 14.63
CA PRO A 185 -6.22 22.94 13.48
C PRO A 185 -5.09 21.94 13.24
N ASP A 186 -4.94 21.52 11.99
CA ASP A 186 -3.83 20.70 11.50
C ASP A 186 -3.70 19.31 12.14
N ASN A 187 -4.81 18.71 12.61
CA ASN A 187 -4.76 17.32 13.09
C ASN A 187 -4.42 16.38 11.91
N PRO A 188 -3.38 15.53 12.02
CA PRO A 188 -2.96 14.68 10.92
C PRO A 188 -4.05 13.68 10.55
N LEU A 189 -4.15 13.28 9.29
CA LEU A 189 -5.07 12.21 8.89
C LEU A 189 -4.69 10.89 9.56
N CYS A 190 -5.68 10.05 9.90
CA CYS A 190 -5.42 8.79 10.59
C CYS A 190 -4.75 7.75 9.68
N PRO A 191 -3.80 6.96 10.22
CA PRO A 191 -3.21 5.84 9.50
C PRO A 191 -4.29 4.84 9.07
N VAL A 192 -4.23 4.42 7.80
CA VAL A 192 -5.08 3.36 7.26
C VAL A 192 -4.18 2.22 6.82
N ASP A 193 -4.28 1.09 7.53
CA ASP A 193 -3.49 -0.10 7.24
C ASP A 193 -3.87 -0.70 5.88
N GLY A 194 -2.86 -1.18 5.17
CA GLY A 194 -3.01 -1.84 3.89
C GLY A 194 -3.75 -3.17 4.05
N ARG A 195 -4.66 -3.44 3.11
CA ARG A 195 -5.40 -4.70 3.04
C ARG A 195 -5.25 -5.32 1.67
N PHE A 196 -5.11 -6.64 1.63
CA PHE A 196 -5.12 -7.35 0.37
C PHE A 196 -6.52 -7.32 -0.26
N GLY A 197 -6.58 -7.02 -1.55
CA GLY A 197 -7.73 -7.33 -2.38
C GLY A 197 -7.89 -8.83 -2.61
N SER A 198 -8.97 -9.21 -3.27
CA SER A 198 -9.19 -10.61 -3.66
C SER A 198 -8.10 -11.10 -4.61
N TRP A 199 -7.77 -12.39 -4.49
CA TRP A 199 -6.92 -13.06 -5.47
C TRP A 199 -7.58 -13.04 -6.86
N SER A 200 -6.77 -12.83 -7.89
CA SER A 200 -7.15 -13.14 -9.26
C SER A 200 -7.35 -14.65 -9.46
N ASN A 201 -7.97 -15.00 -10.57
CA ASN A 201 -7.98 -16.39 -11.02
C ASN A 201 -6.55 -16.85 -11.35
N TYR A 202 -6.28 -18.13 -11.19
CA TYR A 202 -5.04 -18.74 -11.66
C TYR A 202 -4.91 -18.56 -13.18
N SER A 203 -3.68 -18.28 -13.63
CA SER A 203 -3.32 -18.29 -15.05
C SER A 203 -3.62 -19.66 -15.68
N VAL A 204 -3.56 -19.73 -17.01
CA VAL A 204 -3.43 -21.03 -17.68
C VAL A 204 -2.13 -21.72 -17.23
N CYS A 205 -2.09 -23.06 -17.32
CA CYS A 205 -0.88 -23.79 -16.98
C CYS A 205 0.24 -23.48 -17.97
N SER A 206 1.47 -23.33 -17.50
CA SER A 206 2.63 -23.03 -18.35
C SER A 206 2.90 -24.09 -19.43
N VAL A 207 2.49 -25.33 -19.18
CA VAL A 207 2.57 -26.45 -20.12
C VAL A 207 1.29 -27.28 -20.09
N SER A 208 1.03 -28.02 -21.16
CA SER A 208 -0.12 -28.92 -21.27
C SER A 208 0.11 -30.29 -20.63
N CYS A 209 1.36 -30.66 -20.37
CA CYS A 209 1.76 -31.95 -19.81
C CYS A 209 3.16 -31.85 -19.20
N GLY A 210 3.57 -32.85 -18.43
CA GLY A 210 4.93 -32.97 -17.87
C GLY A 210 5.21 -32.11 -16.64
N GLY A 211 4.18 -31.50 -16.04
CA GLY A 211 4.30 -30.64 -14.86
C GLY A 211 4.58 -29.18 -15.23
N GLY A 212 3.57 -28.33 -15.03
CA GLY A 212 3.64 -26.88 -15.20
C GLY A 212 3.30 -26.12 -13.94
N ILE A 213 3.31 -24.79 -14.06
CA ILE A 213 2.95 -23.87 -12.97
C ILE A 213 1.81 -22.97 -13.42
N GLN A 214 0.83 -22.78 -12.54
CA GLN A 214 -0.14 -21.70 -12.62
C GLN A 214 0.16 -20.66 -11.55
N THR A 215 0.01 -19.39 -11.91
CA THR A 215 0.24 -18.27 -11.00
C THR A 215 -1.04 -17.47 -10.84
N ARG A 216 -1.35 -17.06 -9.61
CA ARG A 216 -2.35 -16.02 -9.34
C ARG A 216 -1.72 -14.89 -8.55
N THR A 217 -2.27 -13.69 -8.71
CA THR A 217 -1.80 -12.48 -8.02
C THR A 217 -2.93 -11.77 -7.28
N ARG A 218 -2.57 -10.96 -6.29
CA ARG A 218 -3.47 -10.05 -5.58
C ARG A 218 -2.78 -8.70 -5.37
N VAL A 219 -3.57 -7.64 -5.23
CA VAL A 219 -3.07 -6.28 -5.03
C VAL A 219 -3.23 -5.87 -3.57
N CYS A 220 -2.23 -5.20 -3.01
CA CYS A 220 -2.36 -4.51 -1.72
C CYS A 220 -3.04 -3.15 -1.96
N ILE A 221 -4.17 -2.93 -1.29
CA ILE A 221 -4.93 -1.67 -1.35
C ILE A 221 -4.56 -0.86 -0.10
N GLY A 222 -4.12 0.39 -0.27
CA GLY A 222 -3.44 1.18 0.77
C GLY A 222 -1.95 0.84 0.86
N PRO A 223 -1.22 1.17 1.94
CA PRO A 223 -1.63 1.95 3.13
C PRO A 223 -1.68 3.46 2.90
N GLU A 224 -2.42 4.18 3.74
CA GLU A 224 -2.50 5.65 3.69
C GLU A 224 -2.05 6.26 5.02
N ASN A 225 -1.58 7.50 4.98
CA ASN A 225 -1.24 8.31 6.16
C ASN A 225 -0.31 7.60 7.17
N GLY A 226 0.65 6.79 6.68
CA GLY A 226 1.59 6.05 7.53
C GLY A 226 1.05 4.74 8.12
N GLY A 227 -0.06 4.21 7.59
CA GLY A 227 -0.56 2.88 7.93
C GLY A 227 0.42 1.75 7.58
N LYS A 228 0.22 0.58 8.19
CA LYS A 228 1.08 -0.59 7.98
C LYS A 228 0.89 -1.18 6.58
N PRO A 229 1.96 -1.62 5.90
CA PRO A 229 1.83 -2.30 4.60
C PRO A 229 1.14 -3.67 4.76
N CYS A 230 0.62 -4.23 3.65
CA CYS A 230 0.09 -5.58 3.68
C CYS A 230 1.19 -6.61 3.99
N GLU A 231 0.95 -7.49 4.95
CA GLU A 231 1.88 -8.56 5.31
C GLU A 231 1.53 -9.88 4.58
N GLY A 232 2.42 -10.31 3.68
CA GLY A 232 2.31 -11.57 2.95
C GLY A 232 2.59 -11.45 1.46
N PRO A 233 2.51 -12.55 0.70
CA PRO A 233 2.85 -12.55 -0.71
C PRO A 233 1.75 -11.91 -1.57
N THR A 234 2.14 -11.25 -2.66
CA THR A 234 1.25 -10.73 -3.70
C THR A 234 1.07 -11.70 -4.87
N SER A 235 1.82 -12.79 -4.89
CA SER A 235 1.80 -13.82 -5.93
C SER A 235 1.84 -15.20 -5.28
N GLU A 236 1.09 -16.14 -5.84
CA GLU A 236 1.05 -17.53 -5.41
C GLU A 236 1.08 -18.43 -6.63
N THR A 237 1.89 -19.48 -6.54
CA THR A 237 2.05 -20.48 -7.60
C THR A 237 1.56 -21.83 -7.13
N ARG A 238 1.07 -22.65 -8.07
CA ARG A 238 0.75 -24.06 -7.84
C ARG A 238 1.11 -24.90 -9.05
N GLU A 239 1.34 -26.17 -8.81
CA GLU A 239 1.56 -27.16 -9.87
C GLU A 239 0.27 -27.46 -10.64
N CYS A 240 0.41 -27.76 -11.92
CA CYS A 240 -0.66 -28.10 -12.85
C CYS A 240 -0.14 -29.03 -13.95
N SER A 241 -1.05 -29.64 -14.73
CA SER A 241 -0.69 -30.50 -15.87
C SER A 241 0.37 -31.55 -15.56
N THR A 242 0.25 -32.23 -14.41
CA THR A 242 1.23 -33.21 -13.92
C THR A 242 1.21 -34.53 -14.70
N SER A 243 0.22 -34.73 -15.58
CA SER A 243 0.17 -35.88 -16.48
C SER A 243 1.40 -35.89 -17.40
N PRO A 244 2.09 -37.04 -17.56
CA PRO A 244 3.24 -37.17 -18.44
C PRO A 244 2.93 -36.74 -19.88
N CYS A 245 3.91 -36.17 -20.58
CA CYS A 245 3.74 -35.80 -21.98
C CYS A 245 3.69 -37.03 -22.90
N PRO A 246 2.93 -36.94 -24.00
CA PRO A 246 3.02 -37.89 -25.10
C PRO A 246 4.47 -38.01 -25.58
N VAL A 247 4.96 -39.24 -25.72
CA VAL A 247 6.26 -39.56 -26.31
C VAL A 247 5.97 -40.28 -27.61
N ASP A 248 6.26 -39.63 -28.74
CA ASP A 248 6.10 -40.22 -30.06
C ASP A 248 7.17 -41.28 -30.30
N GLY A 249 6.77 -42.39 -30.91
CA GLY A 249 7.63 -43.53 -31.23
C GLY A 249 8.70 -43.19 -32.25
N GLY A 250 9.92 -43.61 -31.96
CA GLY A 250 11.03 -43.57 -32.90
C GLY A 250 11.54 -44.97 -33.20
N TYR A 251 11.84 -45.24 -34.47
CA TYR A 251 12.47 -46.49 -34.83
C TYR A 251 13.91 -46.54 -34.32
N GLY A 252 14.28 -47.66 -33.70
CA GLY A 252 15.66 -48.03 -33.43
C GLY A 252 16.46 -48.31 -34.72
N PRO A 253 17.77 -48.59 -34.59
CA PRO A 253 18.58 -48.99 -35.73
C PRO A 253 18.01 -50.25 -36.38
N TRP A 254 18.19 -50.37 -37.69
CA TRP A 254 17.90 -51.61 -38.40
C TRP A 254 18.80 -52.75 -37.90
N SER A 255 18.25 -53.96 -37.84
CA SER A 255 19.08 -55.17 -37.73
C SER A 255 19.96 -55.31 -38.97
N ASP A 256 20.99 -56.15 -38.86
CA ASP A 256 21.64 -56.69 -40.05
C ASP A 256 20.63 -57.44 -40.92
N PHE A 257 20.92 -57.55 -42.21
CA PHE A 257 20.14 -58.41 -43.09
C PHE A 257 20.35 -59.87 -42.71
N GLY A 258 19.24 -60.61 -42.61
CA GLY A 258 19.29 -62.06 -42.45
C GLY A 258 19.89 -62.76 -43.67
N GLU A 259 20.04 -64.08 -43.58
CA GLU A 259 20.54 -64.87 -44.71
C GLU A 259 19.63 -64.76 -45.94
N CYS A 260 20.24 -64.85 -47.13
CA CYS A 260 19.49 -64.82 -48.37
C CYS A 260 18.61 -66.08 -48.48
N SER A 261 17.34 -65.91 -48.85
CA SER A 261 16.38 -67.03 -49.00
C SER A 261 16.80 -68.11 -50.00
N LYS A 262 17.75 -67.78 -50.88
CA LYS A 262 18.37 -68.73 -51.81
C LYS A 262 19.87 -68.49 -51.86
N THR A 263 20.63 -69.56 -52.01
CA THR A 263 22.07 -69.52 -52.23
C THR A 263 22.44 -69.13 -53.68
N CYS A 264 21.52 -69.27 -54.63
CA CYS A 264 21.71 -68.90 -56.05
C CYS A 264 20.37 -68.52 -56.72
N GLY A 265 20.43 -67.89 -57.90
CA GLY A 265 19.27 -67.67 -58.77
C GLY A 265 18.30 -66.59 -58.30
N GLY A 266 18.78 -65.60 -57.55
CA GLY A 266 17.97 -64.51 -57.00
C GLY A 266 17.11 -64.94 -55.80
N GLY A 267 17.45 -64.39 -54.63
CA GLY A 267 16.69 -64.52 -53.39
C GLY A 267 16.38 -63.17 -52.76
N THR A 268 15.69 -63.19 -51.63
CA THR A 268 15.38 -62.01 -50.82
C THR A 268 15.97 -62.18 -49.43
N GLN A 269 16.48 -61.09 -48.87
CA GLN A 269 16.90 -61.00 -47.48
C GLN A 269 16.14 -59.86 -46.82
N ASN A 270 15.75 -60.09 -45.57
CA ASN A 270 14.99 -59.13 -44.78
C ASN A 270 15.84 -58.61 -43.63
N ARG A 271 15.63 -57.36 -43.27
CA ARG A 271 16.04 -56.81 -41.98
C ARG A 271 14.85 -56.16 -41.30
N THR A 272 14.91 -56.07 -39.98
CA THR A 272 13.81 -55.56 -39.16
C THR A 272 14.30 -54.45 -38.24
N ARG A 273 13.42 -53.55 -37.84
CA ARG A 273 13.67 -52.54 -36.81
C ARG A 273 12.52 -52.49 -35.82
N LEU A 274 12.82 -52.14 -34.58
CA LEU A 274 11.83 -52.04 -33.51
C LEU A 274 11.46 -50.58 -33.26
N CYS A 275 10.20 -50.32 -32.91
CA CYS A 275 9.73 -49.00 -32.52
C CYS A 275 10.04 -48.74 -31.05
N ASN A 276 11.33 -48.59 -30.73
CA ASN A 276 11.81 -48.58 -29.36
C ASN A 276 12.85 -47.50 -29.04
N ASN A 277 13.01 -46.51 -29.92
CA ASN A 277 14.00 -45.44 -29.75
C ASN A 277 13.40 -44.06 -30.08
N PRO A 278 12.51 -43.51 -29.23
CA PRO A 278 11.94 -44.12 -28.01
C PRO A 278 10.70 -44.98 -28.30
N GLU A 279 10.27 -45.81 -27.33
CA GLU A 279 8.96 -46.47 -27.39
C GLU A 279 7.82 -45.44 -27.23
N PRO A 280 6.73 -45.54 -28.02
CA PRO A 280 5.56 -44.69 -27.84
C PRO A 280 4.99 -44.81 -26.42
N ALA A 281 4.77 -43.68 -25.76
CA ALA A 281 4.20 -43.65 -24.41
C ALA A 281 3.22 -42.49 -24.22
N ASN A 282 2.36 -42.60 -23.21
CA ASN A 282 1.45 -41.54 -22.77
C ASN A 282 0.55 -40.96 -23.89
N GLY A 283 0.14 -41.79 -24.86
CA GLY A 283 -0.68 -41.37 -26.00
C GLY A 283 0.10 -40.70 -27.14
N GLY A 284 1.43 -40.82 -27.17
CA GLY A 284 2.24 -40.44 -28.33
C GLY A 284 1.96 -41.33 -29.55
N LYS A 285 2.33 -40.83 -30.72
CA LYS A 285 2.11 -41.51 -32.00
C LYS A 285 3.00 -42.75 -32.11
N ASP A 286 2.51 -43.76 -32.83
CA ASP A 286 3.31 -44.93 -33.18
C ASP A 286 4.34 -44.58 -34.29
N CYS A 287 5.34 -45.44 -34.48
CA CYS A 287 6.37 -45.23 -35.49
C CYS A 287 5.80 -45.24 -36.92
N GLU A 288 6.18 -44.23 -37.71
CA GLU A 288 5.74 -44.12 -39.10
C GLU A 288 6.71 -44.79 -40.08
N GLY A 289 6.18 -45.65 -40.95
CA GLY A 289 6.92 -46.35 -42.00
C GLY A 289 7.00 -47.87 -41.80
N PRO A 290 7.73 -48.59 -42.66
CA PRO A 290 7.83 -50.04 -42.56
C PRO A 290 8.74 -50.47 -41.41
N SER A 291 8.37 -51.51 -40.67
CA SER A 291 9.21 -52.17 -39.65
C SER A 291 10.11 -53.26 -40.23
N ILE A 292 9.91 -53.60 -41.51
CA ILE A 292 10.63 -54.65 -42.24
C ILE A 292 11.05 -54.07 -43.59
N GLU A 293 12.32 -54.26 -43.93
CA GLU A 293 12.86 -53.94 -45.25
C GLU A 293 13.35 -55.21 -45.93
N THR A 294 12.91 -55.39 -47.16
CA THR A 294 13.30 -56.50 -48.02
C THR A 294 14.16 -55.97 -49.15
N ARG A 295 15.31 -56.61 -49.38
CA ARG A 295 16.11 -56.38 -50.58
C ARG A 295 16.44 -57.68 -51.29
N SER A 296 16.67 -57.58 -52.59
CA SER A 296 17.20 -58.68 -53.39
C SER A 296 18.63 -59.03 -52.98
N CYS A 297 18.99 -60.30 -53.15
CA CYS A 297 20.32 -60.84 -52.91
C CYS A 297 20.63 -61.98 -53.87
N ASN A 298 21.93 -62.27 -54.04
CA ASN A 298 22.42 -63.37 -54.87
C ASN A 298 21.87 -63.34 -56.32
N GLU A 299 21.84 -62.15 -56.91
CA GLU A 299 21.32 -61.90 -58.27
C GLU A 299 22.20 -62.50 -59.38
N ASN A 300 23.47 -62.83 -59.08
CA ASN A 300 24.49 -63.17 -60.09
C ASN A 300 24.96 -64.64 -60.08
N SER A 301 24.13 -65.59 -59.65
CA SER A 301 24.53 -67.02 -59.61
C SER A 301 23.51 -67.92 -60.31
N CYS A 302 23.92 -68.59 -61.39
CA CYS A 302 23.13 -69.65 -62.04
C CYS A 302 23.15 -70.92 -61.18
N CYS A 303 22.00 -71.58 -61.00
CA CYS A 303 21.87 -72.77 -60.15
C CYS A 303 22.15 -74.10 -60.90
N PRO A 304 22.67 -75.15 -60.24
CA PRO A 304 23.20 -76.36 -60.89
C PRO A 304 22.19 -77.29 -61.58
N THR A 305 20.91 -76.97 -61.61
CA THR A 305 19.84 -77.86 -62.13
C THR A 305 19.26 -77.42 -63.47
N GLY A 306 19.86 -76.43 -64.14
CA GLY A 306 19.32 -75.80 -65.36
C GLY A 306 20.28 -75.71 -66.56
N GLY A 307 21.21 -76.66 -66.71
CA GLY A 307 21.86 -76.94 -68.01
C GLY A 307 23.21 -76.26 -68.29
N GLY A 308 23.39 -74.98 -67.98
CA GLY A 308 24.63 -74.25 -68.28
C GLY A 308 25.55 -73.97 -67.07
N ILE A 309 26.83 -73.72 -67.33
CA ILE A 309 27.80 -73.17 -66.35
C ILE A 309 28.57 -71.96 -66.94
N ARG A 310 29.16 -71.12 -66.08
CA ARG A 310 30.12 -70.04 -66.47
C ARG A 310 31.54 -70.27 -65.95
N SER A 311 31.73 -71.21 -65.03
CA SER A 311 33.02 -71.56 -64.44
C SER A 311 33.12 -73.07 -64.24
N CYS A 312 34.36 -73.57 -64.23
CA CYS A 312 34.68 -74.96 -63.91
C CYS A 312 34.99 -75.18 -62.42
N ASP A 313 34.84 -74.14 -61.58
CA ASP A 313 35.04 -74.26 -60.14
C ASP A 313 34.07 -75.34 -59.59
N ASP A 314 34.65 -76.37 -58.98
CA ASP A 314 33.96 -77.57 -58.47
C ASP A 314 33.28 -78.47 -59.52
N MET A 315 33.60 -78.32 -60.80
CA MET A 315 33.12 -79.21 -61.86
C MET A 315 34.19 -80.23 -62.27
N PRO A 316 33.83 -81.51 -62.47
CA PRO A 316 34.78 -82.48 -62.99
C PRO A 316 35.24 -82.12 -64.41
N SER A 317 36.40 -82.61 -64.81
CA SER A 317 36.91 -82.44 -66.18
C SER A 317 35.90 -83.03 -67.19
N GLY A 318 35.49 -82.22 -68.17
CA GLY A 318 34.38 -82.56 -69.07
C GLY A 318 33.89 -81.37 -69.89
N LEU A 319 32.95 -81.62 -70.80
CA LEU A 319 32.29 -80.58 -71.60
C LEU A 319 30.92 -80.25 -71.03
N TYR A 320 30.61 -78.97 -70.90
CA TYR A 320 29.37 -78.46 -70.30
C TYR A 320 28.80 -77.36 -71.17
N GLN A 321 27.49 -77.17 -71.11
CA GLN A 321 26.86 -76.07 -71.83
C GLN A 321 27.25 -74.72 -71.24
N SER A 322 27.43 -73.71 -72.10
CA SER A 322 27.66 -72.34 -71.65
C SER A 322 26.36 -71.71 -71.15
N CYS A 323 26.43 -70.99 -70.03
CA CYS A 323 25.33 -70.13 -69.56
C CYS A 323 25.16 -68.85 -70.39
N GLU A 324 26.09 -68.50 -71.29
CA GLU A 324 26.03 -67.23 -72.03
C GLU A 324 25.28 -67.36 -73.36
N SER A 325 25.41 -68.48 -74.06
CA SER A 325 24.71 -68.70 -75.32
C SER A 325 24.63 -70.18 -75.70
N CYS A 326 23.61 -70.54 -76.48
CA CYS A 326 23.45 -71.90 -77.00
C CYS A 326 24.51 -72.31 -78.03
N ASN A 327 25.16 -71.34 -78.66
CA ASN A 327 26.26 -71.59 -79.59
C ASN A 327 27.61 -71.64 -78.90
N GLN A 328 27.65 -71.72 -77.57
CA GLN A 328 28.87 -71.87 -76.78
C GLN A 328 28.77 -73.01 -75.79
N TYR A 329 29.90 -73.66 -75.56
CA TYR A 329 30.07 -74.68 -74.55
C TYR A 329 31.42 -74.52 -73.86
N ILE A 330 31.52 -75.02 -72.65
CA ILE A 330 32.69 -74.87 -71.80
C ILE A 330 33.36 -76.22 -71.65
N SER A 331 34.64 -76.27 -71.97
CA SER A 331 35.53 -77.39 -71.67
C SER A 331 36.23 -77.14 -70.35
N CYS A 332 35.95 -77.99 -69.38
CA CYS A 332 36.65 -78.03 -68.11
C CYS A 332 37.74 -79.09 -68.16
N SER A 333 38.94 -78.71 -67.73
CA SER A 333 40.08 -79.60 -67.58
C SER A 333 40.90 -79.20 -66.35
N ASP A 334 41.77 -80.08 -65.89
CA ASP A 334 42.74 -79.77 -64.82
C ASP A 334 43.69 -78.62 -65.20
N THR A 335 43.82 -78.31 -66.50
CA THR A 335 44.60 -77.17 -67.01
C THR A 335 43.80 -75.86 -67.12
N GLY A 336 42.54 -75.88 -66.68
CA GLY A 336 41.65 -74.73 -66.67
C GLY A 336 40.49 -74.84 -67.65
N MET A 337 39.71 -73.77 -67.67
CA MET A 337 38.48 -73.63 -68.46
C MET A 337 38.79 -73.10 -69.86
N ARG A 338 38.09 -73.64 -70.87
CA ARG A 338 38.07 -73.07 -72.22
C ARG A 338 36.64 -72.92 -72.70
N VAL A 339 36.28 -71.73 -73.19
CA VAL A 339 35.02 -71.52 -73.90
C VAL A 339 35.23 -71.91 -75.36
N MET A 340 34.30 -72.70 -75.86
CA MET A 340 34.31 -73.27 -77.19
C MET A 340 33.01 -72.87 -77.90
N ASP A 341 33.10 -72.57 -79.19
CA ASP A 341 31.94 -72.17 -79.99
C ASP A 341 31.47 -73.34 -80.87
N CYS A 342 30.17 -73.52 -80.99
CA CYS A 342 29.59 -74.37 -82.02
C CYS A 342 29.71 -73.71 -83.41
N PRO A 343 29.95 -74.48 -84.48
CA PRO A 343 29.96 -73.94 -85.84
C PRO A 343 28.63 -73.26 -86.17
N VAL A 344 28.69 -72.15 -86.91
CA VAL A 344 27.53 -71.27 -87.16
C VAL A 344 26.39 -72.01 -87.88
N LYS A 345 26.72 -72.96 -88.76
CA LYS A 345 25.76 -73.81 -89.49
C LYS A 345 26.29 -75.22 -89.71
N ASP A 346 25.39 -76.19 -89.75
CA ASP A 346 25.66 -77.55 -90.19
C ASP A 346 26.12 -77.56 -91.66
N PRO A 347 27.25 -78.21 -92.01
CA PRO A 347 27.77 -78.22 -93.38
C PRO A 347 26.88 -78.94 -94.39
N ILE A 348 25.98 -79.82 -93.93
CA ILE A 348 25.14 -80.70 -94.74
C ILE A 348 23.71 -80.15 -94.80
N THR A 349 23.15 -79.71 -93.67
CA THR A 349 21.75 -79.26 -93.59
C THR A 349 21.58 -77.73 -93.59
N GLY A 350 22.64 -76.97 -93.25
CA GLY A 350 22.60 -75.51 -93.18
C GLY A 350 21.89 -74.92 -91.94
N GLU A 351 21.44 -75.76 -90.99
CA GLU A 351 20.78 -75.33 -89.75
C GLU A 351 21.79 -74.80 -88.72
N ARG A 352 21.39 -73.87 -87.85
CA ARG A 352 22.25 -73.33 -86.78
C ARG A 352 22.47 -74.39 -85.71
N LEU A 353 23.73 -74.63 -85.35
CA LEU A 353 24.09 -75.61 -84.33
C LEU A 353 24.06 -75.00 -82.94
N GLU A 354 23.57 -75.78 -82.00
CA GLU A 354 23.55 -75.48 -80.57
C GLU A 354 24.22 -76.61 -79.81
N TRP A 355 24.86 -76.29 -78.69
CA TRP A 355 25.49 -77.30 -77.85
C TRP A 355 24.43 -78.13 -77.15
N ASP A 356 24.49 -79.45 -77.34
CA ASP A 356 23.69 -80.41 -76.60
C ASP A 356 24.49 -81.04 -75.48
N ASN A 357 24.03 -80.81 -74.24
CA ASN A 357 24.73 -81.24 -73.05
C ASN A 357 24.61 -82.76 -72.80
N ASN A 358 23.60 -83.44 -73.36
CA ASN A 358 23.44 -84.88 -73.25
C ASN A 358 24.32 -85.61 -74.27
N LEU A 359 24.34 -85.10 -75.50
CA LEU A 359 25.14 -85.68 -76.59
C LEU A 359 26.61 -85.23 -76.56
N LYS A 360 26.94 -84.22 -75.76
CA LYS A 360 28.26 -83.57 -75.68
C LYS A 360 28.77 -83.19 -77.07
N ALA A 361 27.87 -82.64 -77.90
CA ALA A 361 28.13 -82.29 -79.29
C ALA A 361 27.25 -81.11 -79.72
N CYS A 362 27.73 -80.38 -80.73
CA CYS A 362 26.96 -79.34 -81.39
C CYS A 362 25.98 -79.99 -82.38
N VAL A 363 24.69 -79.81 -82.17
CA VAL A 363 23.62 -80.40 -83.00
C VAL A 363 22.57 -79.34 -83.32
N ALA A 364 21.89 -79.51 -84.45
CA ALA A 364 20.75 -78.67 -84.76
C ALA A 364 19.57 -78.99 -83.83
N ASN A 365 18.85 -77.96 -83.37
CA ASN A 365 17.67 -78.08 -82.50
C ASN A 365 17.95 -78.87 -81.19
N SER A 366 18.98 -78.50 -80.43
CA SER A 366 19.26 -79.17 -79.15
C SER A 366 18.11 -78.98 -78.16
N GLY A 367 17.54 -80.09 -77.69
CA GLY A 367 16.51 -80.07 -76.63
C GLY A 367 17.05 -79.74 -75.24
N THR A 368 18.38 -79.65 -75.07
CA THR A 368 19.01 -79.28 -73.80
C THR A 368 19.43 -77.82 -73.74
N CYS A 369 19.42 -77.08 -74.85
CA CYS A 369 19.60 -75.64 -74.79
C CYS A 369 18.30 -74.89 -74.61
N THR A 370 18.13 -74.34 -73.41
CA THR A 370 17.14 -73.29 -73.19
C THR A 370 17.80 -71.96 -73.50
N LYS A 371 17.34 -71.32 -74.58
CA LYS A 371 17.81 -69.98 -74.99
C LYS A 371 17.85 -69.04 -73.76
N PRO A 372 19.02 -68.48 -73.40
CA PRO A 372 19.09 -67.52 -72.30
C PRO A 372 18.24 -66.30 -72.68
N THR A 373 17.23 -65.97 -71.87
CA THR A 373 16.42 -64.76 -71.98
C THR A 373 16.99 -63.63 -71.15
#